data_AF-A0AAV8VHQ7-F1
#
_entry.id   AF-A0AAV8VHQ7-F1
#
_cell.length_a   1.000
_cell.length_b   1.000
_cell.length_c   1.000
_cell.angle_alpha   90.00
_cell.angle_beta   90.00
_cell.angle_gamma   90.00
#
_symmetry.space_group_name_H-M   'P 1'
#
loop_
_entity.id
_entity.type
_entity.pdbx_description
1 polymer ?
#
loop_
_entity_poly.entity_id
_entity_poly.type
_entity_poly.pdbx_seq_one_letter_code
_entity_poly.pdbx_strand_id
1 'polypeptide(L)'
;MPLHKNPSGIEWFECDSCEYKSKRKDYLQKHITLVHKDPSEINWFICDVCSYKSKQKNHLKGHMLIHRKPSEIEWFRCSECDYKSKRKNDLKKHIDDSKKYTCTIISPQYF
;
A
#
# COMPACT_ATOMS: atom_id res chain seq x y z
N MET A 1 12.29 -16.24 20.07
CA MET A 1 11.65 -14.91 20.00
C MET A 1 10.61 -14.85 21.10
N PRO A 2 10.83 -14.07 22.17
CA PRO A 2 9.90 -14.01 23.30
C PRO A 2 8.62 -13.30 22.88
N LEU A 3 7.47 -13.89 23.22
CA LEU A 3 6.14 -13.33 22.99
C LEU A 3 5.71 -12.65 24.29
N HIS A 4 5.89 -11.34 24.40
CA HIS A 4 5.37 -10.60 25.55
C HIS A 4 3.86 -10.37 25.35
N LYS A 5 3.03 -11.08 26.14
CA LYS A 5 1.56 -10.97 26.11
C LYS A 5 1.11 -9.83 27.04
N ASN A 6 0.35 -8.87 26.50
CA ASN A 6 -0.26 -7.75 27.24
C ASN A 6 -1.68 -8.14 27.76
N PRO A 7 -2.18 -7.62 28.92
CA PRO A 7 -3.37 -8.15 29.61
C PRO A 7 -4.75 -7.95 28.95
N SER A 8 -4.85 -7.46 27.71
CA SER A 8 -6.15 -7.15 27.07
C SER A 8 -6.81 -8.33 26.32
N GLY A 9 -6.30 -9.56 26.47
CA GLY A 9 -6.80 -10.73 25.74
C GLY A 9 -6.51 -10.72 24.22
N ILE A 10 -5.85 -9.67 23.71
CA ILE A 10 -5.36 -9.57 22.33
C ILE A 10 -3.84 -9.73 22.38
N GLU A 11 -3.34 -10.81 21.78
CA GLU A 11 -1.90 -11.01 21.62
C GLU A 11 -1.36 -10.07 20.54
N TRP A 12 -0.40 -9.22 20.92
CA TRP A 12 0.34 -8.34 20.02
C TRP A 12 1.76 -8.85 19.86
N PHE A 13 2.33 -8.65 18.68
CA PHE A 13 3.74 -8.84 18.37
C PHE A 13 4.41 -7.47 18.38
N GLU A 14 5.40 -7.29 19.24
CA GLU A 14 6.08 -6.02 19.48
C GLU A 14 7.47 -6.01 18.83
N CYS A 15 7.92 -4.83 18.41
CA CYS A 15 9.27 -4.64 17.88
C CYS A 15 10.24 -4.36 19.03
N ASP A 16 11.39 -5.04 19.03
CA ASP A 16 12.40 -4.85 20.09
C ASP A 16 13.20 -3.54 19.90
N SER A 17 13.11 -2.92 18.71
CA SER A 17 13.92 -1.73 18.35
C SER A 17 13.13 -0.43 18.29
N CYS A 18 11.79 -0.48 18.41
CA CYS A 18 10.93 0.71 18.51
C CYS A 18 9.55 0.35 19.05
N GLU A 19 8.70 1.35 19.28
CA GLU A 19 7.34 1.19 19.85
C GLU A 19 6.32 0.51 18.90
N TYR A 20 6.75 0.06 17.72
CA TYR A 20 5.84 -0.57 16.76
C TYR A 20 5.32 -1.91 17.29
N LYS A 21 4.00 -2.10 17.18
CA LYS A 21 3.33 -3.37 17.49
C LYS A 21 2.30 -3.73 16.44
N SER A 22 2.10 -5.03 16.24
CA SER A 22 1.18 -5.58 15.25
C SER A 22 0.44 -6.79 15.81
N LYS A 23 -0.84 -6.95 15.46
CA LYS A 23 -1.61 -8.19 15.76
C LYS A 23 -1.13 -9.40 14.96
N ARG A 24 -0.25 -9.18 13.98
CA ARG A 24 0.21 -10.16 13.00
C ARG A 24 1.73 -10.23 12.99
N LYS A 25 2.25 -11.43 13.17
CA LYS A 25 3.70 -11.70 13.17
C LYS A 25 4.36 -11.33 11.84
N ASP A 26 3.72 -11.64 10.72
CA ASP A 26 4.25 -11.33 9.39
C ASP A 26 4.38 -9.82 9.13
N TYR A 27 3.47 -9.02 9.70
CA TYR A 27 3.56 -7.56 9.63
C TYR A 27 4.69 -7.02 10.50
N LEU A 28 4.93 -7.60 11.68
CA LEU A 28 6.10 -7.25 12.50
C LEU A 28 7.41 -7.58 11.77
N GLN A 29 7.52 -8.77 11.17
CA GLN A 29 8.71 -9.16 10.39
C GLN A 29 8.95 -8.23 9.19
N LYS A 30 7.87 -7.87 8.49
CA LYS A 30 7.93 -6.89 7.40
C LYS A 30 8.37 -5.52 7.91
N HIS A 31 7.86 -5.07 9.06
CA HIS A 31 8.29 -3.82 9.69
C HIS A 31 9.80 -3.83 9.99
N ILE A 32 10.30 -4.87 10.67
CA ILE A 32 11.73 -5.01 11.00
C ILE A 32 12.58 -4.96 9.73
N THR A 33 12.17 -5.69 8.69
CA THR A 33 12.88 -5.74 7.40
C THR A 33 12.90 -4.39 6.69
N LEU A 34 11.83 -3.59 6.79
CA LEU A 34 11.72 -2.33 6.04
C LEU A 34 12.32 -1.12 6.78
N VAL A 35 12.30 -1.16 8.11
CA VAL A 35 12.63 -0.02 8.98
C VAL A 35 13.98 -0.18 9.67
N HIS A 36 14.33 -1.38 10.11
CA HIS A 36 15.51 -1.60 10.95
C HIS A 36 16.68 -2.30 10.25
N LYS A 37 16.43 -3.02 9.14
CA LYS A 37 17.51 -3.59 8.34
C LYS A 37 18.22 -2.54 7.48
N ASP A 38 19.50 -2.78 7.25
CA ASP A 38 20.29 -2.00 6.31
C ASP A 38 19.69 -2.09 4.89
N PRO A 39 19.56 -0.97 4.15
CA PRO A 39 19.13 -0.98 2.75
C PRO A 39 19.83 -1.97 1.83
N SER A 40 21.08 -2.35 2.12
CA SER A 40 21.85 -3.35 1.36
C SER A 40 21.35 -4.78 1.58
N GLU A 41 20.76 -5.08 2.74
CA GLU A 41 20.16 -6.38 3.06
C GLU A 41 18.72 -6.53 2.54
N ILE A 42 18.12 -5.43 2.08
CA ILE A 42 16.76 -5.44 1.57
C ILE A 42 16.75 -6.03 0.17
N ASN A 43 15.95 -7.08 -0.03
CA ASN A 43 15.66 -7.55 -1.37
C ASN A 43 14.72 -6.57 -2.08
N TRP A 44 15.28 -5.79 -3.01
CA TRP A 44 14.54 -4.77 -3.76
C TRP A 44 13.73 -5.41 -4.89
N PHE A 45 12.50 -4.94 -5.05
CA PHE A 45 11.69 -5.22 -6.23
C PHE A 45 12.03 -4.19 -7.31
N ILE A 46 12.63 -4.65 -8.41
CA ILE A 46 13.15 -3.80 -9.48
C ILE A 46 12.15 -3.76 -10.64
N CYS A 47 11.94 -2.58 -11.23
CA CYS A 47 11.21 -2.44 -12.48
C CYS A 47 12.10 -2.89 -13.65
N ASP A 48 11.53 -3.71 -14.52
CA ASP A 48 12.14 -4.21 -15.74
C ASP A 48 12.16 -3.17 -16.88
N VAL A 49 11.39 -2.09 -16.76
CA VAL A 49 11.26 -1.05 -17.79
C VAL A 49 12.09 0.21 -17.49
N CYS A 50 12.33 0.52 -16.21
CA CYS A 50 13.10 1.71 -15.83
C CYS A 50 13.86 1.51 -14.51
N SER A 51 14.68 2.49 -14.12
CA SER A 51 15.52 2.41 -12.91
C SER A 51 14.77 2.46 -11.57
N TYR A 52 13.43 2.40 -11.58
CA TYR A 52 12.64 2.40 -10.35
C TYR A 52 12.80 1.08 -9.59
N LYS A 53 12.97 1.18 -8.27
CA LYS A 53 12.97 0.04 -7.35
C LYS A 53 12.16 0.34 -6.10
N SER A 54 11.60 -0.69 -5.49
CA SER A 54 10.82 -0.55 -4.26
C SER A 54 11.14 -1.64 -3.25
N LYS A 55 11.05 -1.30 -1.97
CA LYS A 55 11.14 -2.28 -0.88
C LYS A 55 9.89 -3.17 -0.77
N GLN A 56 8.80 -2.85 -1.48
CA GLN A 56 7.54 -3.62 -1.41
C GLN A 56 6.97 -3.95 -2.79
N LYS A 57 6.53 -5.20 -2.96
CA LYS A 57 5.95 -5.72 -4.22
C LYS A 57 4.71 -4.95 -4.69
N ASN A 58 3.81 -4.57 -3.77
CA ASN A 58 2.59 -3.82 -4.10
C ASN A 58 2.91 -2.41 -4.63
N HIS A 59 3.99 -1.78 -4.16
CA HIS A 59 4.44 -0.49 -4.69
C HIS A 59 5.01 -0.65 -6.10
N LEU A 60 5.80 -1.69 -6.38
CA LEU A 60 6.23 -1.99 -7.74
C LEU A 60 5.02 -2.27 -8.66
N LYS A 61 4.06 -3.09 -8.22
CA LYS A 61 2.83 -3.36 -8.99
C LYS A 61 2.07 -2.08 -9.34
N GLY A 62 1.93 -1.17 -8.37
CA GLY A 62 1.29 0.13 -8.59
C GLY A 62 2.14 1.10 -9.42
N HIS A 63 3.47 0.93 -9.44
CA HIS A 63 4.38 1.64 -10.33
C HIS A 63 4.22 1.17 -11.77
N MET A 64 4.11 -0.13 -12.04
CA MET A 64 3.97 -0.67 -13.40
C MET A 64 2.79 -0.09 -14.20
N LEU A 65 1.78 0.46 -13.51
CA LEU A 65 0.68 1.19 -14.14
C LEU A 65 1.12 2.46 -14.90
N ILE A 66 2.33 3.00 -14.68
CA ILE A 66 2.86 4.14 -15.47
C ILE A 66 3.32 3.72 -16.86
N HIS A 67 3.71 2.44 -17.02
CA HIS A 67 4.25 1.90 -18.27
C HIS A 67 3.15 1.31 -19.17
N ARG A 68 1.91 1.26 -18.68
CA ARG A 68 0.74 0.81 -19.43
C ARG A 68 0.14 1.95 -20.24
N LYS A 69 -0.39 1.63 -21.41
CA LYS A 69 -1.19 2.58 -22.18
C LYS A 69 -2.51 2.88 -21.45
N PRO A 70 -3.06 4.09 -21.56
CA PRO A 70 -4.35 4.44 -20.92
C PRO A 70 -5.50 3.46 -21.23
N SER A 71 -5.50 2.87 -22.42
CA SER A 71 -6.48 1.87 -22.89
C SER A 71 -6.33 0.48 -22.24
N GLU A 72 -5.16 0.19 -21.66
CA GLU A 72 -4.85 -1.07 -20.97
C GLU A 72 -5.00 -0.93 -19.44
N ILE A 73 -5.42 0.26 -18.99
CA ILE A 73 -5.57 0.58 -17.57
C ILE A 73 -7.05 0.49 -17.21
N GLU A 74 -7.28 -0.26 -16.14
CA GLU A 74 -8.53 -0.28 -15.41
C GLU A 74 -8.62 0.97 -14.51
N TRP A 75 -9.52 1.90 -14.86
CA TRP A 75 -9.65 3.19 -14.17
C TRP A 75 -10.74 3.15 -13.10
N PHE A 76 -10.40 3.53 -11.88
CA PHE A 76 -11.37 3.85 -10.83
C PHE A 76 -11.96 5.23 -11.09
N ARG A 77 -13.28 5.39 -10.91
CA ARG A 77 -13.98 6.64 -11.20
C ARG A 77 -14.83 7.07 -10.01
N CYS A 78 -14.95 8.38 -9.84
CA CYS A 78 -15.95 8.96 -8.96
C CYS A 78 -17.33 8.83 -9.60
N SER A 79 -18.37 8.56 -8.80
CA SER A 79 -19.75 8.54 -9.30
C SER A 79 -20.32 9.92 -9.62
N GLU A 80 -19.79 10.97 -8.98
CA GLU A 80 -20.40 12.31 -8.99
C GLU A 80 -19.61 13.36 -9.79
N CYS A 81 -18.44 13.00 -10.32
CA CYS A 81 -17.62 13.91 -11.11
C CYS A 81 -16.69 13.14 -12.08
N ASP A 82 -16.07 13.86 -13.00
CA ASP A 82 -15.19 13.28 -14.03
C ASP A 82 -13.83 12.81 -13.50
N TYR A 83 -13.58 12.90 -12.19
CA TYR A 83 -12.33 12.45 -11.60
C TYR A 83 -12.17 10.94 -11.73
N LYS A 84 -11.04 10.53 -12.31
CA LYS A 84 -10.62 9.13 -12.44
C LYS A 84 -9.16 8.94 -12.04
N SER A 85 -8.85 7.76 -11.52
CA SER A 85 -7.49 7.38 -11.15
C SER A 85 -7.19 5.91 -11.45
N LYS A 86 -5.93 5.63 -11.76
CA LYS A 86 -5.38 4.28 -11.89
C LYS A 86 -5.20 3.56 -10.55
N ARG A 87 -5.35 4.25 -9.41
CA ARG A 87 -5.22 3.67 -8.06
C ARG A 87 -6.44 3.98 -7.22
N LYS A 88 -6.99 2.95 -6.57
CA LYS A 88 -8.12 3.06 -5.63
C LYS A 88 -7.87 4.05 -4.50
N ASN A 89 -6.65 4.07 -3.95
CA ASN A 89 -6.32 4.96 -2.82
C ASN A 89 -6.33 6.44 -3.21
N ASP A 90 -5.96 6.77 -4.45
CA ASP A 90 -5.97 8.16 -4.92
C ASP A 90 -7.42 8.65 -5.08
N LEU A 91 -8.30 7.79 -5.61
CA LEU A 91 -9.74 8.10 -5.64
C LEU A 91 -10.35 8.17 -4.23
N LYS A 92 -9.93 7.29 -3.31
CA LYS A 92 -10.40 7.36 -1.92
C LYS A 92 -10.02 8.70 -1.27
N LYS A 93 -8.79 9.17 -1.49
CA LYS A 93 -8.36 10.50 -1.03
C LYS A 93 -9.18 11.62 -1.67
N HIS A 94 -9.39 11.55 -2.99
CA HIS A 94 -10.27 12.50 -3.67
C HIS A 94 -11.67 12.56 -3.02
N ILE A 95 -12.28 11.42 -2.69
CA ILE A 95 -13.59 11.36 -2.04
C ILE A 95 -13.55 11.98 -0.64
N ASP A 96 -12.54 11.63 0.16
CA ASP A 96 -12.34 12.12 1.53
C ASP A 96 -12.13 13.65 1.56
N ASP A 97 -11.29 14.14 0.65
CA ASP A 97 -10.96 15.57 0.52
C ASP A 97 -12.11 16.38 -0.10
N SER A 98 -12.92 15.78 -0.98
CA SER A 98 -13.98 16.50 -1.71
C SER A 98 -15.17 16.91 -0.86
N LYS A 99 -15.22 16.58 0.44
CA LYS A 99 -16.30 16.92 1.41
C LYS A 99 -17.73 16.56 0.95
N LYS A 100 -17.90 15.83 -0.15
CA LYS A 100 -19.18 15.32 -0.62
C LYS A 100 -19.33 13.92 -0.07
N TYR A 101 -20.06 13.80 1.03
CA TYR A 101 -20.42 12.54 1.70
C TYR A 101 -21.13 11.52 0.80
N THR A 102 -21.42 11.87 -0.45
CA THR A 102 -22.13 11.04 -1.44
C THR A 102 -21.22 10.43 -2.51
N CYS A 103 -19.96 10.87 -2.64
CA CYS A 103 -19.08 10.33 -3.67
C CYS A 103 -18.68 8.88 -3.34
N THR A 104 -18.94 7.95 -4.26
CA THR A 104 -18.55 6.54 -4.09
C THR A 104 -17.56 6.09 -5.16
N ILE A 105 -16.80 5.04 -4.84
CA ILE A 105 -15.83 4.44 -5.77
C ILE A 105 -16.57 3.50 -6.70
N ILE A 106 -16.57 3.80 -8.00
CA ILE A 106 -17.02 2.87 -9.02
C ILE A 106 -15.86 1.93 -9.39
N SER A 107 -16.19 0.64 -9.56
CA SER A 107 -15.27 -0.41 -9.99
C SER A 107 -14.54 -0.05 -11.29
N PRO A 108 -13.35 -0.62 -11.52
CA PRO A 108 -12.58 -0.28 -12.70
C PRO A 108 -13.33 -0.65 -13.99
N GLN A 109 -13.26 0.24 -14.98
CA GLN A 109 -13.84 0.01 -16.31
C GLN A 109 -12.78 0.31 -17.38
N TYR A 110 -12.87 -0.45 -18.48
CA TYR A 110 -12.10 -0.24 -19.70
C TYR A 110 -12.52 1.08 -20.38
N PHE A 111 -11.59 1.74 -21.04
CA PHE A 111 -11.82 2.92 -21.87
C PHE A 111 -11.05 2.79 -23.18
#